data_AF-A0A3D1PC17-F1
#
_entry.id   AF-A0A3D1PC17-F1
#
_cell.length_a   1.000
_cell.length_b   1.000
_cell.length_c   1.000
_cell.angle_alpha   90.00
_cell.angle_beta   90.00
_cell.angle_gamma   90.00
#
_symmetry.space_group_name_H-M   'P 1'
#
loop_
_entity.id
_entity.type
_entity.pdbx_description
1 polymer ?
#
loop_
_entity_poly.entity_id
_entity_poly.type
_entity_poly.pdbx_seq_one_letter_code
_entity_poly.pdbx_strand_id
1 'polypeptide(L)'
;MISLKKVAFSVTLLVFGGTAGFWGSRYTPLENSLFEQPKTMPVAVPPGPSFQNSSGGMAGIATSSDRNFIANAAQQVGPAVVRINATRKVHNQIPEAFNNPLFRRFFGEQEKPIPEERIERGTGSGFILSA
;
A
#
# COMPACT_ATOMS: atom_id res chain seq x y z
N MET A 1 12.09 36.70 43.27
CA MET A 1 11.75 37.59 42.13
C MET A 1 12.42 37.02 40.88
N ILE A 2 11.63 36.55 39.91
CA ILE A 2 12.16 35.99 38.66
C ILE A 2 12.65 37.14 37.78
N SER A 3 13.90 37.09 37.34
CA SER A 3 14.51 38.14 36.51
C SER A 3 13.93 38.07 35.09
N LEU A 4 13.39 39.19 34.61
CA LEU A 4 12.76 39.33 33.29
C LEU A 4 13.67 38.85 32.14
N LYS A 5 15.00 38.99 32.31
CA LYS A 5 16.00 38.50 31.35
C LYS A 5 16.01 36.97 31.22
N LYS A 6 15.76 36.24 32.32
CA LYS A 6 15.69 34.77 32.33
C LYS A 6 14.42 34.26 31.64
N VAL A 7 13.30 34.97 31.84
CA VAL A 7 12.03 34.65 31.16
C VAL A 7 12.17 34.85 29.66
N ALA A 8 12.70 36.00 29.22
CA ALA A 8 12.93 36.27 27.81
C ALA A 8 13.82 35.20 27.16
N PHE A 9 14.92 34.81 27.82
CA PHE A 9 15.82 33.78 27.33
C PHE A 9 15.14 32.40 27.22
N SER A 10 14.33 32.02 28.21
CA SER A 10 13.60 30.74 28.20
C SER A 10 12.52 30.65 27.11
N VAL A 11 11.82 31.76 26.85
CA VAL A 11 10.80 31.83 25.79
C VAL A 11 11.46 31.73 24.42
N THR A 12 12.60 32.40 24.21
CA THR A 12 13.35 32.27 22.95
C THR A 12 13.83 30.84 22.72
N LEU A 13 14.34 30.18 23.75
CA LEU A 13 14.79 28.80 23.66
C LEU A 13 13.63 27.84 23.34
N LEU A 14 12.45 28.06 23.94
CA LEU A 14 11.26 27.24 23.73
C LEU A 14 10.72 27.40 22.30
N VAL A 15 10.69 28.63 21.78
CA VAL A 15 10.25 28.90 20.41
C VAL A 15 11.23 28.29 19.40
N PHE A 16 12.55 28.45 19.61
CA PHE A 16 13.57 27.87 18.72
C PHE A 16 13.61 26.33 18.78
N GLY A 17 13.47 25.75 19.97
CA GLY A 17 13.42 24.29 20.15
C GLY A 17 12.16 23.67 19.54
N GLY A 18 11.02 24.34 19.70
CA GLY A 18 9.75 23.91 19.11
C GLY A 18 9.76 23.92 17.59
N THR A 19 10.33 24.95 16.97
CA THR A 19 10.44 25.02 15.50
C THR A 19 11.42 23.98 14.94
N ALA A 20 12.57 23.77 15.60
CA ALA A 20 13.54 22.75 15.19
C ALA A 20 12.97 21.32 15.30
N GLY A 21 12.26 21.02 16.39
CA GLY A 21 11.61 19.71 16.58
C GLY A 21 10.50 19.43 15.56
N PHE A 22 9.68 20.43 15.25
CA PHE A 22 8.60 20.31 14.25
C PHE A 22 9.15 20.10 12.83
N TRP A 23 10.26 20.76 12.49
CA TRP A 23 10.95 20.53 11.21
C TRP A 23 11.59 19.15 11.15
N GLY A 24 12.32 18.73 12.19
CA GLY A 24 12.96 17.41 12.25
C GLY A 24 11.97 16.25 12.08
N SER A 25 10.76 16.37 12.62
CA SER A 25 9.71 15.35 12.50
C SER A 25 9.22 15.10 11.06
N ARG A 26 9.48 16.01 10.12
CA ARG A 26 9.12 15.81 8.69
C ARG A 26 10.21 15.11 7.89
N TYR A 27 11.42 15.03 8.42
CA TYR A 27 12.60 14.56 7.70
C TYR A 27 13.22 13.30 8.27
N THR A 28 12.62 12.65 9.27
CA THR A 28 13.01 11.28 9.63
C THR A 28 12.33 10.33 8.65
N PRO A 29 13.02 9.79 7.63
CA PRO A 29 12.45 8.75 6.81
C PRO A 29 12.26 7.52 7.72
N LEU A 30 11.03 7.06 7.84
CA LEU A 30 10.76 5.76 8.44
C LEU A 30 11.35 4.73 7.48
N GLU A 31 12.50 4.16 7.84
CA GLU A 31 13.19 3.14 7.06
C GLU A 31 12.35 1.87 7.04
N ASN A 32 11.42 1.80 6.09
CA ASN A 32 10.55 0.64 5.85
C ASN A 32 11.29 -0.47 5.08
N SER A 33 12.54 -0.75 5.46
CA SER A 33 13.38 -1.75 4.78
C SER A 33 13.18 -3.17 5.32
N LEU A 34 11.93 -3.56 5.57
CA LEU A 34 11.55 -4.94 5.90
C LEU A 34 10.64 -5.60 4.86
N PHE A 35 10.42 -4.96 3.70
CA PHE A 35 9.76 -5.62 2.57
C PHE A 35 10.78 -6.46 1.79
N GLU A 36 11.16 -7.58 2.40
CA GLU A 36 11.63 -8.75 1.68
C GLU A 36 10.62 -9.07 0.58
N GLN A 37 11.07 -9.07 -0.68
CA GLN A 37 10.23 -9.47 -1.80
C GLN A 37 9.74 -10.89 -1.53
N PRO A 38 8.43 -11.14 -1.35
CA PRO A 38 7.92 -12.50 -1.34
C PRO A 38 8.19 -13.04 -2.73
N LYS A 39 9.19 -13.90 -2.85
CA LYS A 39 9.42 -14.70 -4.06
C LYS A 39 8.24 -15.65 -4.16
N THR A 40 7.17 -15.19 -4.81
CA THR A 40 5.98 -15.99 -5.12
C THR A 40 6.43 -17.12 -6.05
N MET A 41 6.76 -18.26 -5.45
CA MET A 41 6.83 -19.51 -6.16
C MET A 41 5.38 -19.95 -6.43
N PRO A 42 5.00 -20.22 -7.69
CA PRO A 42 3.69 -20.77 -7.97
C PRO A 42 3.65 -22.17 -7.34
N VAL A 43 2.86 -22.32 -6.27
CA VAL A 43 2.40 -23.64 -5.86
C VAL A 43 1.45 -24.09 -6.95
N ALA A 44 1.88 -25.04 -7.78
CA ALA A 44 0.99 -25.79 -8.64
C ALA A 44 0.05 -26.57 -7.71
N VAL A 45 -1.14 -26.04 -7.48
CA VAL A 45 -2.20 -26.77 -6.79
C VAL A 45 -2.65 -27.85 -7.77
N PRO A 46 -2.41 -29.14 -7.50
CA PRO A 46 -2.99 -30.19 -8.32
C PRO A 46 -4.52 -30.02 -8.32
N PRO A 47 -5.22 -30.26 -9.44
CA PRO A 47 -6.67 -30.16 -9.48
C PRO A 47 -7.25 -31.05 -8.38
N GLY A 48 -7.75 -30.40 -7.31
CA GLY A 48 -8.53 -31.06 -6.28
C GLY A 48 -9.84 -31.58 -6.86
N PRO A 49 -10.48 -32.56 -6.21
CA PRO A 49 -11.72 -33.15 -6.69
C PRO A 49 -12.74 -32.05 -6.97
N SER A 50 -13.24 -32.02 -8.20
CA SER A 50 -14.40 -31.23 -8.57
C SER A 50 -15.54 -31.58 -7.64
N PHE A 51 -16.07 -30.59 -6.92
CA PHE A 51 -17.32 -30.76 -6.18
C PHE A 51 -18.43 -30.98 -7.21
N GLN A 52 -18.74 -32.25 -7.48
CA GLN A 52 -19.94 -32.62 -8.20
C GLN A 52 -21.12 -32.15 -7.37
N ASN A 53 -21.77 -31.11 -7.86
CA ASN A 53 -22.99 -30.58 -7.31
C ASN A 53 -24.10 -31.61 -7.55
N SER A 54 -24.27 -32.51 -6.59
CA SER A 54 -25.36 -33.48 -6.60
C SER A 54 -26.69 -32.77 -6.40
N SER A 55 -27.36 -32.53 -7.52
CA SER A 55 -28.81 -32.58 -7.73
C SER A 55 -29.74 -32.16 -6.58
N GLY A 56 -30.56 -31.13 -6.82
CA GLY A 56 -31.95 -31.19 -6.37
C GLY A 56 -32.61 -29.87 -6.00
N GLY A 57 -33.38 -29.33 -6.96
CA GLY A 57 -34.64 -28.66 -6.66
C GLY A 57 -34.60 -27.14 -6.53
N MET A 58 -35.51 -26.49 -7.24
CA MET A 58 -35.94 -25.12 -6.97
C MET A 58 -36.06 -24.85 -5.47
N ALA A 59 -35.30 -23.88 -4.97
CA ALA A 59 -35.60 -23.21 -3.71
C ALA A 59 -35.52 -21.70 -3.91
N GLY A 60 -36.39 -21.20 -4.80
CA GLY A 60 -37.02 -19.92 -4.52
C GLY A 60 -37.91 -20.10 -3.27
N ILE A 61 -38.06 -19.03 -2.50
CA ILE A 61 -38.74 -18.93 -1.20
C ILE A 61 -37.78 -19.16 -0.03
N ALA A 62 -37.16 -18.06 0.39
CA ALA A 62 -36.57 -17.89 1.71
C ALA A 62 -37.58 -18.29 2.78
N THR A 63 -37.42 -19.48 3.33
CA THR A 63 -38.08 -19.88 4.57
C THR A 63 -37.19 -19.43 5.73
N SER A 64 -37.82 -18.88 6.76
CA SER A 64 -37.25 -18.08 7.85
C SER A 64 -36.35 -18.85 8.84
N SER A 65 -35.52 -19.80 8.38
CA SER A 65 -34.68 -20.62 9.26
C SER A 65 -33.28 -20.94 8.71
N ASP A 66 -32.85 -20.27 7.63
CA ASP A 66 -31.56 -20.58 7.02
C ASP A 66 -30.42 -19.78 7.70
N ARG A 67 -29.88 -20.31 8.80
CA ARG A 67 -28.79 -19.68 9.58
C ARG A 67 -27.50 -19.47 8.77
N ASN A 68 -27.40 -20.06 7.58
CA ASN A 68 -26.23 -20.03 6.71
C ASN A 68 -26.42 -19.20 5.44
N PHE A 69 -27.30 -18.20 5.47
CA PHE A 69 -27.54 -17.33 4.30
C PHE A 69 -26.24 -16.68 3.77
N ILE A 70 -25.28 -16.34 4.64
CA ILE A 70 -23.98 -15.77 4.25
C ILE A 70 -23.16 -16.76 3.44
N ALA A 71 -23.14 -18.03 3.85
CA ALA A 71 -22.41 -19.08 3.14
C ALA A 71 -23.04 -19.36 1.77
N ASN A 72 -24.37 -19.41 1.71
CA ASN A 72 -25.11 -19.57 0.44
C ASN A 72 -24.84 -18.40 -0.51
N ALA A 73 -24.87 -17.16 0.01
CA ALA A 73 -24.54 -15.98 -0.77
C ALA A 73 -23.09 -16.02 -1.27
N ALA A 74 -22.13 -16.37 -0.41
CA ALA A 74 -20.72 -16.50 -0.78
C ALA A 74 -20.48 -17.57 -1.85
N GLN A 75 -21.18 -18.70 -1.78
CA GLN A 75 -21.12 -19.76 -2.77
C GLN A 75 -21.71 -19.32 -4.12
N GLN A 76 -22.77 -18.53 -4.09
CA GLN A 76 -23.41 -18.00 -5.31
C GLN A 76 -22.58 -16.90 -5.98
N VAL A 77 -22.00 -15.96 -5.21
CA VAL A 77 -21.23 -14.84 -5.76
C VAL A 77 -19.76 -15.15 -6.00
N GLY A 78 -19.22 -16.19 -5.33
CA GLY A 78 -17.81 -16.59 -5.39
C GLY A 78 -17.23 -16.68 -6.80
N PRO A 79 -17.90 -17.32 -7.78
CA PRO A 79 -17.41 -17.41 -9.16
C PRO A 79 -17.25 -16.05 -9.88
N ALA A 80 -17.97 -15.01 -9.45
CA ALA A 80 -17.83 -13.67 -10.01
C ALA A 80 -16.61 -12.91 -9.45
N VAL A 81 -16.04 -13.35 -8.33
CA VAL A 81 -14.91 -12.69 -7.67
C VAL A 81 -13.60 -13.11 -8.30
N VAL A 82 -12.85 -12.14 -8.81
CA VAL A 82 -11.55 -12.37 -9.46
C VAL A 82 -10.43 -11.61 -8.77
N ARG A 83 -9.20 -12.15 -8.88
CA ARG A 83 -7.99 -11.44 -8.50
C ARG A 83 -7.52 -10.58 -9.66
N ILE A 84 -7.30 -9.30 -9.39
CA ILE A 84 -6.78 -8.33 -10.34
C ILE A 84 -5.31 -8.10 -10.02
N ASN A 85 -4.45 -8.29 -11.02
CA ASN A 85 -3.06 -7.83 -10.98
C ASN A 85 -2.91 -6.74 -12.03
N ALA A 86 -2.59 -5.53 -11.59
CA ALA A 86 -2.42 -4.37 -12.44
C ALA A 86 -0.94 -3.98 -12.49
N THR A 87 -0.47 -3.58 -13.68
CA THR A 87 0.87 -3.03 -13.87
C THR A 87 0.75 -1.75 -14.68
N ARG A 88 1.35 -0.66 -14.18
CA ARG A 88 1.39 0.64 -14.85
C ARG A 88 2.83 1.10 -15.04
N LYS A 89 3.15 1.56 -16.24
CA LYS A 89 4.39 2.29 -16.50
C LYS A 89 4.17 3.76 -16.14
N VAL A 90 5.02 4.31 -15.29
CA VAL A 90 5.02 5.71 -14.88
C VAL A 90 6.37 6.31 -15.24
N HIS A 91 6.37 7.45 -15.90
CA HIS A 91 7.60 8.16 -16.22
C HIS A 91 8.19 8.76 -14.95
N ASN A 92 9.47 8.51 -14.70
CA ASN A 92 10.15 9.03 -13.53
C ASN A 92 10.59 10.46 -13.82
N GLN A 93 9.72 11.42 -13.50
CA GLN A 93 10.00 12.83 -13.72
C GLN A 93 10.85 13.36 -12.56
N ILE A 94 12.17 13.28 -12.70
CA ILE A 94 13.12 13.83 -11.73
C ILE A 94 12.98 15.36 -11.76
N PRO A 95 12.64 16.01 -10.63
CA PRO A 95 12.54 17.46 -10.59
C PRO A 95 13.91 18.11 -10.89
N GLU A 96 13.93 19.18 -11.71
CA GLU A 96 15.16 19.89 -12.10
C GLU A 96 16.00 20.38 -10.91
N ALA A 97 15.39 20.57 -9.74
CA ALA A 97 16.08 20.91 -8.50
C ALA A 97 17.14 19.86 -8.08
N PHE A 98 16.93 18.58 -8.43
CA PHE A 98 17.88 17.49 -8.15
C PHE A 98 19.05 17.44 -9.15
N ASN A 99 18.98 18.18 -10.27
CA ASN A 99 20.07 18.28 -11.24
C ASN A 99 21.21 19.24 -10.80
N ASN A 100 21.08 19.89 -9.64
CA ASN A 100 22.07 20.87 -9.17
C ASN A 100 23.40 20.20 -8.75
N PRO A 101 24.56 20.77 -9.12
CA PRO A 101 25.89 20.29 -8.73
C PRO A 101 26.12 20.10 -7.24
N LEU A 102 25.40 20.78 -6.35
CA LEU A 102 25.54 20.66 -4.89
C LEU A 102 24.90 19.35 -4.40
N PHE A 103 23.65 19.05 -4.78
CA PHE A 103 22.95 17.81 -4.40
C PHE A 103 23.61 16.55 -4.97
N ARG A 104 24.13 16.63 -6.20
CA ARG A 104 24.85 15.52 -6.85
C ARG A 104 26.05 15.01 -6.08
N ARG A 105 26.75 15.89 -5.32
CA ARG A 105 27.92 15.51 -4.50
C ARG A 105 27.55 14.74 -3.25
N PHE A 106 26.37 15.00 -2.71
CA PHE A 106 25.90 14.41 -1.45
C PHE A 106 25.01 13.17 -1.68
N PHE A 107 24.32 13.09 -2.83
CA PHE A 107 23.37 12.01 -3.15
C PHE A 107 23.64 11.28 -4.47
N GLY A 108 24.44 11.84 -5.38
CA GLY A 108 24.58 11.39 -6.77
C GLY A 108 25.80 10.52 -7.12
N GLU A 109 26.83 10.46 -6.26
CA GLU A 109 28.09 9.76 -6.56
C GLU A 109 27.99 8.22 -6.50
N GLN A 110 26.85 7.67 -6.06
CA GLN A 110 26.61 6.22 -5.93
C GLN A 110 25.53 5.71 -6.91
N GLU A 111 25.05 6.54 -7.82
CA GLU A 111 23.81 6.28 -8.54
C GLU A 111 23.99 5.36 -9.75
N LYS A 112 23.56 4.10 -9.56
CA LYS A 112 23.07 3.26 -10.65
C LYS A 112 22.06 4.10 -11.48
N PRO A 113 22.10 4.07 -12.83
CA PRO A 113 21.26 4.93 -13.65
C PRO A 113 19.80 4.80 -13.24
N ILE A 114 19.21 5.91 -12.81
CA ILE A 114 17.79 5.96 -12.44
C ILE A 114 16.99 5.68 -13.71
N PRO A 115 16.15 4.63 -13.75
CA PRO A 115 15.40 4.30 -14.94
C PRO A 115 14.36 5.40 -15.22
N GLU A 116 14.29 5.83 -16.48
CA GLU A 116 13.30 6.81 -16.95
C GLU A 116 11.86 6.30 -16.81
N GLU A 117 11.67 4.98 -16.79
CA GLU A 117 10.38 4.34 -16.56
C GLU A 117 10.39 3.55 -15.24
N ARG A 118 9.42 3.83 -14.38
CA ARG A 118 9.11 3.04 -13.20
C ARG A 118 7.90 2.15 -13.48
N ILE A 119 8.00 0.88 -13.11
CA ILE A 119 6.87 -0.06 -13.15
C ILE A 119 6.19 -0.07 -11.78
N GLU A 120 4.96 0.43 -11.73
CA GLU A 120 4.09 0.32 -10.55
C GLU A 120 3.23 -0.94 -10.67
N ARG A 121 3.14 -1.70 -9.58
CA ARG A 121 2.35 -2.92 -9.51
C ARG A 121 1.32 -2.80 -8.39
N GLY A 122 0.09 -3.20 -8.69
CA GLY A 122 -1.03 -3.23 -7.75
C GLY A 122 -1.75 -4.57 -7.81
N THR A 123 -2.27 -5.02 -6.68
CA THR A 123 -3.11 -6.23 -6.59
C THR A 123 -4.40 -5.88 -5.88
N GLY A 124 -5.51 -6.44 -6.33
CA GLY A 124 -6.82 -6.25 -5.72
C GLY A 124 -7.80 -7.37 -6.06
N SER A 125 -9.02 -7.25 -5.57
CA SER A 125 -10.16 -8.09 -5.93
C SER A 125 -11.18 -7.28 -6.73
N GLY A 126 -11.96 -7.95 -7.57
CA GLY A 126 -13.06 -7.33 -8.31
C GLY A 126 -14.13 -8.34 -8.69
N PHE A 127 -15.19 -7.87 -9.35
CA PHE A 127 -16.32 -8.68 -9.77
C PHE A 127 -16.54 -8.57 -11.28
N ILE A 128 -16.95 -9.67 -11.91
CA ILE A 128 -17.42 -9.68 -13.30
C ILE A 128 -18.93 -9.42 -13.30
N LEU A 129 -19.39 -8.34 -13.94
CA LEU A 129 -20.81 -7.95 -14.01
C LEU A 129 -21.53 -8.50 -15.26
N SER A 130 -20.78 -8.68 -16.34
CA SER A 130 -21.25 -9.22 -17.62
C SER A 130 -20.09 -9.98 -18.26
N ALA A 131 -20.37 -11.19 -18.74
CA ALA A 131 -19.41 -12.05 -19.42
C ALA A 131 -19.85 -12.27 -20.88
#